data_AF-A0A7J4N8M9-F1
#
_entry.id   AF-A0A7J4N8M9-F1
#
_cell.length_a   1.000
_cell.length_b   1.000
_cell.length_c   1.000
_cell.angle_alpha   90.00
_cell.angle_beta   90.00
_cell.angle_gamma   90.00
#
_symmetry.space_group_name_H-M   'P 1'
#
loop_
_entity.id
_entity.type
_entity.pdbx_description
1 polymer ?
#
loop_
_entity_poly.entity_id
_entity_poly.type
_entity_poly.pdbx_seq_one_letter_code
_entity_poly.pdbx_strand_id
1 'polypeptide(L)'
;MARNLDLKETPLVRAKRLVSSFGIGEATAKQLVLTSITLTDLFEELCLHVPPEKAVSWTTGPISGNWAVLKDRAKWPELVQIVKDDSDGRINDNEAKRRILSLAGVQQEVAAEGGDDLAKLISDFVDAHPEVLADYRKNPKAANTVIGHVMKESKGRYSSKEVVEEVRKEMEKRV
;
A
#
# COMPACT_ATOMS: atom_id res chain seq x y z
N MET A 1 46.72 13.40 -8.74
CA MET A 1 45.61 12.48 -8.45
C MET A 1 44.35 13.31 -8.27
N ALA A 2 43.50 13.39 -9.28
CA ALA A 2 42.22 14.08 -9.16
C ALA A 2 41.32 13.26 -8.24
N ARG A 3 40.93 13.84 -7.09
CA ARG A 3 39.88 13.27 -6.25
C ARG A 3 38.62 13.18 -7.12
N ASN A 4 38.06 11.98 -7.23
CA ASN A 4 36.72 11.78 -7.80
C ASN A 4 35.76 12.65 -6.99
N LEU A 5 35.40 13.81 -7.54
CA LEU A 5 34.33 14.65 -7.02
C LEU A 5 33.04 13.91 -7.37
N ASP A 6 32.52 13.17 -6.40
CA ASP A 6 31.21 12.54 -6.47
C ASP A 6 30.15 13.66 -6.45
N LEU A 7 29.94 14.28 -7.61
CA LEU A 7 28.97 15.34 -7.83
C LEU A 7 27.58 14.72 -7.70
N LYS A 8 27.00 14.83 -6.49
CA LYS A 8 25.63 14.41 -6.25
C LYS A 8 24.69 15.13 -7.23
N GLU A 9 23.86 14.33 -7.89
CA GLU A 9 22.79 14.78 -8.76
C GLU A 9 21.91 15.81 -8.04
N THR A 10 21.59 16.94 -8.68
CA THR A 10 20.69 17.93 -8.07
C THR A 10 19.26 17.37 -7.96
N PRO A 11 18.43 17.86 -7.01
CA PRO A 11 17.05 17.42 -6.88
C PRO A 11 16.24 17.48 -8.18
N LEU A 12 16.42 18.54 -8.97
CA LEU A 12 15.69 18.71 -10.23
C LEU A 12 16.13 17.69 -11.28
N VAL A 13 17.43 17.41 -11.37
CA VAL A 13 17.97 16.42 -12.32
C VAL A 13 17.52 15.03 -11.91
N ARG A 14 17.56 14.71 -10.61
CA ARG A 14 17.07 13.43 -10.08
C ARG A 14 15.60 13.21 -10.39
N ALA A 15 14.74 14.19 -10.14
CA ALA A 15 13.32 14.08 -10.44
C ALA A 15 13.07 13.81 -11.94
N LYS A 16 13.76 14.51 -12.85
CA LYS A 16 13.68 14.24 -14.30
C LYS A 16 14.13 12.82 -14.65
N ARG A 17 15.21 12.34 -14.04
CA ARG A 17 15.70 10.98 -14.24
C ARG A 17 14.67 9.94 -13.77
N LEU A 18 14.09 10.11 -12.57
CA LEU A 18 13.07 9.19 -12.07
C LEU A 18 11.87 9.06 -13.03
N VAL A 19 11.40 10.18 -13.60
CA VAL A 19 10.35 10.16 -14.62
C VAL A 19 10.78 9.34 -15.84
N SER A 20 11.99 9.60 -16.36
CA SER A 20 12.48 8.90 -17.56
C SER A 20 12.81 7.42 -17.34
N SER A 21 13.33 7.05 -16.16
CA SER A 21 13.81 5.70 -15.86
C SER A 21 12.72 4.77 -15.35
N PHE A 22 11.74 5.30 -14.61
CA PHE A 22 10.70 4.50 -13.98
C PHE A 22 9.29 4.82 -14.48
N GLY A 23 9.14 5.76 -15.42
CA GLY A 23 7.83 6.13 -15.98
C GLY A 23 6.87 6.77 -14.99
N ILE A 24 7.34 7.19 -13.81
CA ILE A 24 6.49 7.80 -12.78
C ILE A 24 6.11 9.24 -13.14
N GLY A 25 4.98 9.72 -12.64
CA GLY A 25 4.53 11.10 -12.88
C GLY A 25 5.49 12.15 -12.31
N GLU A 26 5.60 13.30 -13.00
CA GLU A 26 6.53 14.37 -12.61
C GLU A 26 6.26 14.91 -11.20
N ALA A 27 4.99 15.04 -10.81
CA ALA A 27 4.61 15.47 -9.46
C ALA A 27 5.11 14.48 -8.39
N THR A 28 4.94 13.18 -8.62
CA THR A 28 5.42 12.11 -7.72
C THR A 28 6.93 12.10 -7.64
N ALA A 29 7.64 12.22 -8.78
CA ALA A 29 9.09 12.27 -8.81
C ALA A 29 9.64 13.45 -8.00
N LYS A 30 9.07 14.65 -8.18
CA LYS A 30 9.42 15.83 -7.38
C LYS A 30 9.13 15.61 -5.91
N GLN A 31 7.96 15.06 -5.57
CA GLN A 31 7.60 14.77 -4.18
C GLN A 31 8.62 13.86 -3.50
N LEU A 32 8.97 12.72 -4.12
CA LEU A 32 9.95 11.77 -3.56
C LEU A 32 11.28 12.45 -3.25
N VAL A 33 11.85 13.11 -4.26
CA VAL A 33 13.17 13.75 -4.17
C VAL A 33 13.19 14.88 -3.13
N LEU A 34 12.13 15.67 -3.04
CA LEU A 34 12.02 16.77 -2.07
C LEU A 34 11.72 16.29 -0.65
N THR A 35 11.07 15.12 -0.50
CA THR A 35 10.71 14.57 0.81
C THR A 35 11.95 14.05 1.54
N SER A 36 12.75 13.20 0.89
CA SER A 36 13.95 12.65 1.50
C SER A 36 14.83 11.97 0.45
N ILE A 37 16.12 12.31 0.45
CA ILE A 37 17.13 11.67 -0.39
C ILE A 37 17.18 10.16 -0.11
N THR A 38 17.23 9.76 1.16
CA THR A 38 17.33 8.34 1.53
C THR A 38 16.04 7.56 1.27
N LEU A 39 14.86 8.20 1.37
CA LEU A 39 13.60 7.56 0.98
C LEU A 39 13.55 7.35 -0.54
N THR A 40 14.08 8.32 -1.29
CA THR A 40 14.20 8.19 -2.75
C THR A 40 15.17 7.09 -3.13
N ASP A 41 16.28 6.93 -2.40
CA ASP A 41 17.21 5.80 -2.60
C ASP A 41 16.51 4.45 -2.39
N LEU A 42 15.67 4.33 -1.35
CA LEU A 42 14.87 3.10 -1.14
C LEU A 42 13.82 2.89 -2.25
N PHE A 43 13.19 3.95 -2.75
CA PHE A 43 12.29 3.85 -3.89
C PHE A 43 13.00 3.27 -5.13
N GLU A 44 14.19 3.78 -5.45
CA GLU A 44 14.97 3.28 -6.57
C GLU A 44 15.39 1.82 -6.38
N GLU A 45 15.75 1.44 -5.16
CA GLU A 45 16.02 0.04 -4.79
C GLU A 45 14.79 -0.86 -5.01
N LEU A 46 13.60 -0.42 -4.57
CA LEU A 46 12.35 -1.16 -4.78
C LEU A 46 12.04 -1.36 -6.26
N CYS A 47 12.30 -0.36 -7.11
CA CYS A 47 12.10 -0.46 -8.56
C CYS A 47 12.99 -1.51 -9.25
N LEU A 48 14.04 -2.02 -8.58
CA LEU A 48 14.83 -3.15 -9.09
C LEU A 48 14.11 -4.50 -8.94
N HIS A 49 13.08 -4.55 -8.08
CA HIS A 49 12.44 -5.80 -7.68
C HIS A 49 10.94 -5.85 -7.94
N VAL A 50 10.27 -4.70 -8.03
CA VAL A 50 8.83 -4.61 -8.26
C VAL A 50 8.50 -3.53 -9.31
N PRO A 51 7.32 -3.59 -9.95
CA PRO A 51 6.89 -2.55 -10.88
C PRO A 51 6.90 -1.14 -10.24
N PRO A 52 7.23 -0.08 -11.00
CA PRO A 52 7.30 1.28 -10.48
C PRO A 52 6.03 1.76 -9.77
N GLU A 53 4.85 1.37 -10.25
CA GLU A 53 3.57 1.72 -9.64
C GLU A 53 3.44 1.15 -8.22
N LYS A 54 3.88 -0.11 -8.04
CA LYS A 54 3.94 -0.76 -6.72
C LYS A 54 4.98 -0.10 -5.83
N ALA A 55 6.17 0.18 -6.35
CA ALA A 55 7.23 0.86 -5.61
C ALA A 55 6.79 2.25 -5.12
N VAL A 56 6.12 3.04 -5.97
CA VAL A 56 5.53 4.34 -5.60
C VAL A 56 4.51 4.15 -4.48
N SER A 57 3.52 3.26 -4.67
CA SER A 57 2.44 3.05 -3.70
C SER A 57 2.97 2.68 -2.31
N TRP A 58 3.98 1.81 -2.23
CA TRP A 58 4.56 1.39 -0.96
C TRP A 58 5.44 2.48 -0.34
N THR A 59 6.25 3.16 -1.16
CA THR A 59 7.16 4.22 -0.69
C THR A 59 6.37 5.42 -0.15
N THR A 60 5.43 5.96 -0.92
CA THR A 60 4.67 7.16 -0.55
C THR A 60 3.54 6.88 0.44
N GLY A 61 3.32 5.61 0.79
CA GLY A 61 2.29 5.16 1.72
C GLY A 61 2.92 4.57 2.99
N PRO A 62 2.75 3.26 3.27
CA PRO A 62 3.12 2.65 4.55
C PRO A 62 4.56 2.86 5.00
N ILE A 63 5.52 2.91 4.06
CA ILE A 63 6.93 3.12 4.36
C ILE A 63 7.18 4.56 4.82
N SER A 64 6.73 5.56 4.04
CA SER A 64 6.90 6.98 4.40
C SER A 64 6.29 7.33 5.76
N GLY A 65 5.14 6.73 6.11
CA GLY A 65 4.46 6.95 7.39
C GLY A 65 5.29 6.54 8.62
N ASN A 66 6.25 5.64 8.43
CA ASN A 66 7.12 5.12 9.50
C ASN A 66 8.61 5.38 9.23
N TRP A 67 8.90 6.35 8.35
CA TRP A 67 10.25 6.53 7.80
C TRP A 67 11.32 6.84 8.85
N ALA A 68 10.96 7.49 9.95
CA ALA A 68 11.88 7.82 11.03
C ALA A 68 12.61 6.57 11.59
N VAL A 69 11.92 5.41 11.62
CA VAL A 69 12.46 4.12 12.09
C VAL A 69 13.00 3.28 10.93
N LEU A 70 12.34 3.35 9.76
CA LEU A 70 12.65 2.54 8.58
C LEU A 70 13.81 3.07 7.72
N LYS A 71 14.30 4.30 7.97
CA LYS A 71 15.44 4.91 7.25
C LYS A 71 16.77 4.16 7.40
N ASP A 72 16.85 3.25 8.37
CA ASP A 72 18.02 2.41 8.62
C ASP A 72 18.21 1.40 7.48
N ARG A 73 19.33 1.51 6.76
CA ARG A 73 19.64 0.66 5.60
C ARG A 73 19.73 -0.83 5.96
N ALA A 74 20.01 -1.18 7.21
CA ALA A 74 20.01 -2.57 7.65
C ALA A 74 18.63 -3.23 7.50
N LYS A 75 17.54 -2.45 7.52
CA LYS A 75 16.16 -2.95 7.36
C LYS A 75 15.72 -3.05 5.90
N TRP A 76 16.48 -2.50 4.95
CA TRP A 76 16.07 -2.44 3.55
C TRP A 76 15.92 -3.80 2.89
N PRO A 77 16.81 -4.79 3.10
CA PRO A 77 16.63 -6.12 2.50
C PRO A 77 15.29 -6.75 2.88
N GLU A 78 14.87 -6.61 4.14
CA GLU A 78 13.59 -7.13 4.62
C GLU A 78 12.41 -6.33 4.08
N LEU A 79 12.49 -4.99 4.04
CA LEU A 79 11.46 -4.15 3.42
C LEU A 79 11.24 -4.49 1.94
N VAL A 80 12.33 -4.64 1.18
CA VAL A 80 12.30 -5.02 -0.24
C VAL A 80 11.66 -6.40 -0.38
N GLN A 81 12.03 -7.36 0.47
CA GLN A 81 11.46 -8.70 0.42
C GLN A 81 9.95 -8.69 0.70
N ILE A 82 9.47 -7.92 1.68
CA ILE A 82 8.04 -7.79 1.98
C ILE A 82 7.28 -7.22 0.78
N VAL A 83 7.76 -6.13 0.18
CA VAL A 83 7.11 -5.50 -0.98
C VAL A 83 7.14 -6.43 -2.20
N LYS A 84 8.22 -7.19 -2.37
CA LYS A 84 8.31 -8.21 -3.41
C LYS A 84 7.31 -9.34 -3.20
N ASP A 85 7.15 -9.85 -1.98
CA ASP A 85 6.19 -10.90 -1.68
C ASP A 85 4.73 -10.43 -1.91
N ASP A 86 4.40 -9.17 -1.65
CA ASP A 86 3.11 -8.56 -2.04
C ASP A 86 2.96 -8.48 -3.56
N SER A 87 4.00 -8.02 -4.26
CA SER A 87 3.97 -7.88 -5.71
C SER A 87 3.86 -9.24 -6.43
N ASP A 88 4.49 -10.27 -5.89
CA ASP A 88 4.45 -11.65 -6.40
C ASP A 88 3.17 -12.39 -5.96
N GLY A 89 2.31 -11.77 -5.15
CA GLY A 89 1.07 -12.36 -4.65
C GLY A 89 1.26 -13.49 -3.61
N ARG A 90 2.45 -13.60 -3.02
CA ARG A 90 2.75 -14.58 -1.95
C ARG A 90 2.12 -14.20 -0.62
N ILE A 91 1.98 -12.89 -0.39
CA ILE A 91 1.23 -12.30 0.72
C ILE A 91 0.29 -11.25 0.15
N ASN A 92 -0.78 -10.94 0.88
CA ASN A 92 -1.66 -9.83 0.53
C ASN A 92 -1.11 -8.50 1.11
N ASP A 93 -1.71 -7.39 0.69
CA ASP A 93 -1.26 -6.05 1.08
C ASP A 93 -1.44 -5.76 2.58
N ASN A 94 -2.40 -6.41 3.24
CA ASN A 94 -2.61 -6.29 4.68
C ASN A 94 -1.47 -6.97 5.46
N GLU A 95 -1.10 -8.17 5.05
CA GLU A 95 0.04 -8.89 5.63
C GLU A 95 1.36 -8.14 5.39
N ALA A 96 1.55 -7.59 4.20
CA ALA A 96 2.72 -6.76 3.89
C ALA A 96 2.79 -5.50 4.76
N LYS A 97 1.67 -4.76 4.91
CA LYS A 97 1.58 -3.60 5.81
C LYS A 97 1.91 -4.00 7.26
N ARG A 98 1.41 -5.15 7.71
CA ARG A 98 1.68 -5.67 9.05
C ARG A 98 3.16 -5.91 9.29
N ARG A 99 3.84 -6.57 8.36
CA ARG A 99 5.29 -6.82 8.47
C ARG A 99 6.11 -5.53 8.45
N ILE A 100 5.76 -4.57 7.58
CA ILE A 100 6.42 -3.24 7.55
C ILE A 100 6.23 -2.50 8.88
N LEU A 101 5.04 -2.56 9.48
CA LEU A 101 4.77 -1.94 10.77
C LEU A 101 5.49 -2.65 11.92
N SER A 102 5.60 -3.98 11.87
CA SER A 102 6.43 -4.76 12.80
C SER A 102 7.90 -4.33 12.73
N LEU A 103 8.44 -4.12 11.52
CA LEU A 103 9.79 -3.56 11.31
C LEU A 103 9.97 -2.15 11.87
N ALA A 104 8.89 -1.37 11.91
CA ALA A 104 8.84 -0.06 12.54
C ALA A 104 8.67 -0.13 14.08
N GLY A 105 8.57 -1.32 14.67
CA GLY A 105 8.37 -1.53 16.10
C GLY A 105 6.93 -1.36 16.57
N VAL A 106 5.96 -1.31 15.66
CA VAL A 106 4.53 -1.21 15.98
C VAL A 106 3.98 -2.62 16.20
N GLN A 107 3.58 -2.93 17.44
CA GLN A 107 2.94 -4.20 17.75
C GLN A 107 1.52 -4.24 17.17
N GLN A 108 1.19 -5.34 16.50
CA GLN A 108 -0.15 -5.59 16.00
C GLN A 108 -0.73 -6.85 16.63
N GLU A 109 -2.03 -6.81 16.91
CA GLU A 109 -2.78 -7.99 17.31
C GLU A 109 -2.78 -9.02 16.16
N VAL A 110 -2.57 -10.29 16.50
CA VAL A 110 -2.56 -11.38 15.53
C VAL A 110 -3.98 -11.59 15.01
N ALA A 111 -4.16 -11.50 13.69
CA ALA A 111 -5.43 -11.83 13.04
C ALA A 111 -5.81 -13.28 13.37
N ALA A 112 -7.01 -13.47 13.94
CA ALA A 112 -7.53 -14.80 14.25
C ALA A 112 -7.94 -15.55 12.96
N GLU A 113 -7.61 -16.84 12.91
CA GLU A 113 -8.16 -17.80 11.95
C GLU A 113 -9.65 -18.07 12.28
N GLY A 114 -10.52 -18.12 11.26
CA GLY A 114 -11.93 -18.47 11.45
C GLY A 114 -12.92 -17.87 10.45
N GLY A 115 -13.49 -18.72 9.58
CA GLY A 115 -14.82 -18.52 8.98
C GLY A 115 -14.85 -18.09 7.51
N ASP A 116 -15.53 -18.91 6.71
CA ASP A 116 -15.66 -18.93 5.25
C ASP A 116 -16.49 -17.78 4.64
N ASP A 117 -16.11 -17.46 3.39
CA ASP A 117 -16.82 -16.72 2.34
C ASP A 117 -17.02 -15.20 2.51
N LEU A 118 -16.13 -14.42 1.87
CA LEU A 118 -16.18 -12.96 1.78
C LEU A 118 -17.55 -12.43 1.32
N ALA A 119 -18.18 -13.11 0.36
CA ALA A 119 -19.47 -12.70 -0.18
C ALA A 119 -20.59 -12.81 0.86
N LYS A 120 -20.55 -13.87 1.69
CA LYS A 120 -21.51 -14.06 2.78
C LYS A 120 -21.36 -12.99 3.85
N LEU A 121 -20.13 -12.67 4.24
CA LEU A 121 -19.85 -11.61 5.22
C LEU A 121 -20.39 -10.26 4.74
N ILE A 122 -20.23 -9.95 3.45
CA ILE A 122 -20.78 -8.74 2.83
C ILE A 122 -22.31 -8.77 2.85
N SER A 123 -22.93 -9.88 2.42
CA SER A 123 -24.39 -10.04 2.40
C SER A 123 -24.99 -9.83 3.78
N ASP A 124 -24.47 -10.54 4.79
CA ASP A 124 -24.99 -10.52 6.15
C ASP A 124 -24.94 -9.09 6.73
N PHE A 125 -23.88 -8.32 6.43
CA PHE A 125 -23.78 -6.93 6.86
C PHE A 125 -24.80 -6.03 6.15
N VAL A 126 -24.94 -6.15 4.82
CA VAL A 126 -25.88 -5.32 4.04
C VAL A 126 -27.33 -5.62 4.43
N ASP A 127 -27.66 -6.88 4.70
CA ASP A 127 -29.00 -7.30 5.14
C ASP A 127 -29.32 -6.80 6.56
N ALA A 128 -28.32 -6.75 7.45
CA ALA A 128 -28.46 -6.17 8.78
C ALA A 128 -28.51 -4.63 8.79
N HIS A 129 -27.97 -3.97 7.76
CA HIS A 129 -27.81 -2.52 7.65
C HIS A 129 -28.41 -1.95 6.34
N PRO A 130 -29.73 -2.02 6.15
CA PRO A 130 -30.38 -1.56 4.92
C PRO A 130 -30.19 -0.05 4.64
N GLU A 131 -29.90 0.75 5.67
CA GLU A 131 -29.55 2.16 5.56
C GLU A 131 -28.31 2.39 4.69
N VAL A 132 -27.33 1.48 4.73
CA VAL A 132 -26.09 1.61 3.97
C VAL A 132 -26.37 1.44 2.46
N LEU A 133 -27.30 0.55 2.11
CA LEU A 133 -27.75 0.40 0.73
C LEU A 133 -28.51 1.64 0.26
N ALA A 134 -29.37 2.22 1.10
CA ALA A 134 -30.09 3.46 0.79
C ALA A 134 -29.13 4.65 0.57
N ASP A 135 -28.08 4.75 1.37
CA ASP A 135 -27.04 5.77 1.21
C ASP A 135 -26.18 5.52 -0.03
N TYR A 136 -25.88 4.26 -0.34
CA TYR A 136 -25.12 3.90 -1.54
C TYR A 136 -25.83 4.29 -2.83
N ARG A 137 -27.16 4.16 -2.90
CA ARG A 137 -27.96 4.66 -4.04
C ARG A 137 -27.80 6.16 -4.30
N LYS A 138 -27.55 6.94 -3.25
CA LYS A 138 -27.35 8.40 -3.34
C LYS A 138 -25.89 8.77 -3.53
N ASN A 139 -24.99 7.99 -2.94
CA ASN A 139 -23.56 8.26 -2.89
C ASN A 139 -22.77 6.94 -2.91
N PRO A 140 -22.09 6.60 -4.02
CA PRO A 140 -21.28 5.40 -4.12
C PRO A 140 -20.18 5.26 -3.05
N LYS A 141 -19.78 6.37 -2.41
CA LYS A 141 -18.80 6.33 -1.30
C LYS A 141 -19.34 5.66 -0.04
N ALA A 142 -20.65 5.43 0.10
CA ALA A 142 -21.22 4.72 1.24
C ALA A 142 -20.73 3.25 1.32
N ALA A 143 -20.27 2.68 0.20
CA ALA A 143 -19.61 1.37 0.19
C ALA A 143 -18.37 1.30 1.11
N ASN A 144 -17.73 2.45 1.41
CA ASN A 144 -16.58 2.49 2.31
C ASN A 144 -16.92 2.03 3.73
N THR A 145 -18.16 2.21 4.18
CA THR A 145 -18.63 1.71 5.48
C THR A 145 -18.62 0.18 5.51
N VAL A 146 -19.16 -0.45 4.46
CA VAL A 146 -19.15 -1.91 4.29
C VAL A 146 -17.72 -2.42 4.17
N ILE A 147 -16.90 -1.79 3.33
CA ILE A 147 -15.47 -2.14 3.16
C ILE A 147 -14.76 -2.11 4.53
N GLY A 148 -14.93 -1.05 5.32
CA GLY A 148 -14.30 -0.93 6.63
C GLY A 148 -14.74 -2.03 7.60
N HIS A 149 -16.03 -2.39 7.62
CA HIS A 149 -16.54 -3.48 8.43
C HIS A 149 -15.96 -4.84 7.99
N VAL A 150 -16.03 -5.13 6.69
CA VAL A 150 -15.53 -6.39 6.10
C VAL A 150 -14.03 -6.55 6.33
N MET A 151 -13.24 -5.49 6.19
CA MET A 151 -11.80 -5.54 6.49
C MET A 151 -11.52 -5.86 7.96
N LYS A 152 -12.35 -5.35 8.88
CA LYS A 152 -12.22 -5.62 10.32
C LYS A 152 -12.60 -7.06 10.67
N GLU A 153 -13.75 -7.53 10.18
CA GLU A 153 -14.26 -8.88 10.47
C GLU A 153 -13.43 -9.98 9.78
N SER A 154 -12.98 -9.74 8.55
CA SER A 154 -12.09 -10.66 7.84
C SER A 154 -10.66 -10.70 8.39
N LYS A 155 -10.32 -9.79 9.33
CA LYS A 155 -9.01 -9.66 9.98
C LYS A 155 -7.85 -9.69 8.99
N GLY A 156 -8.01 -9.05 7.82
CA GLY A 156 -6.95 -8.93 6.81
C GLY A 156 -6.66 -10.20 5.99
N ARG A 157 -7.57 -11.18 5.97
CA ARG A 157 -7.43 -12.40 5.14
C ARG A 157 -7.44 -12.12 3.64
N TYR A 158 -8.29 -11.18 3.23
CA TYR A 158 -8.41 -10.77 1.83
C TYR A 158 -7.56 -9.52 1.60
N SER A 159 -7.06 -9.35 0.39
CA SER A 159 -6.42 -8.09 0.01
C SER A 159 -7.45 -6.95 0.03
N SER A 160 -6.99 -5.73 0.29
CA SER A 160 -7.87 -4.55 0.25
C SER A 160 -8.56 -4.40 -1.10
N LYS A 161 -7.88 -4.81 -2.19
CA LYS A 161 -8.44 -4.77 -3.54
C LYS A 161 -9.60 -5.74 -3.70
N GLU A 162 -9.42 -7.00 -3.30
CA GLU A 162 -10.49 -8.02 -3.36
C GLU A 162 -11.72 -7.62 -2.56
N VAL A 163 -11.53 -7.08 -1.35
CA VAL A 163 -12.65 -6.60 -0.52
C VAL A 163 -13.41 -5.48 -1.22
N VAL A 164 -12.69 -4.49 -1.78
CA VAL A 164 -13.32 -3.36 -2.47
C VAL A 164 -14.09 -3.81 -3.72
N GLU A 165 -13.51 -4.71 -4.51
CA GLU A 165 -14.14 -5.24 -5.72
C GLU A 165 -15.40 -6.05 -5.40
N GLU A 166 -15.33 -6.96 -4.43
CA GLU A 166 -16.47 -7.80 -4.08
C GLU A 166 -17.59 -7.01 -3.38
N VAL A 167 -17.26 -6.05 -2.51
CA VAL A 167 -18.26 -5.16 -1.89
C VAL A 167 -18.99 -4.35 -2.96
N ARG A 168 -18.27 -3.74 -3.90
CA ARG A 168 -18.91 -2.95 -4.97
C ARG A 168 -19.83 -3.81 -5.82
N LYS A 169 -19.35 -4.99 -6.21
CA LYS A 169 -20.12 -5.96 -6.99
C LYS A 169 -21.40 -6.40 -6.27
N GLU A 170 -21.35 -6.70 -4.97
CA GLU A 170 -22.55 -7.08 -4.21
C GLU A 170 -23.51 -5.92 -3.98
N MET A 171 -23.00 -4.71 -3.77
CA MET A 171 -23.84 -3.52 -3.62
C MET A 171 -24.54 -3.15 -4.93
N GLU A 172 -23.84 -3.22 -6.07
CA GLU A 172 -24.40 -2.93 -7.40
C GLU A 172 -25.49 -3.92 -7.82
N LYS A 173 -25.41 -5.20 -7.41
CA LYS A 173 -26.48 -6.19 -7.66
C LYS A 173 -27.79 -5.87 -6.93
N ARG A 174 -27.74 -5.08 -5.85
CA ARG A 174 -28.86 -4.82 -4.94
C ARG A 174 -29.45 -3.41 -5.10
N VAL A 175 -28.84 -2.58 -5.94
CA VAL A 175 -29.32 -1.22 -6.28
C VAL A 175 -30.06 -1.23 -7.60
#